data_AF-A0A4V1TSW5-F1
#
_entry.id   AF-A0A4V1TSW5-F1
#
_cell.length_a   1.000
_cell.length_b   1.000
_cell.length_c   1.000
_cell.angle_alpha   90.00
_cell.angle_beta   90.00
_cell.angle_gamma   90.00
#
_symmetry.space_group_name_H-M   'P 1'
#
loop_
_entity.id
_entity.type
_entity.pdbx_description
1 polymer ?
#
loop_
_entity_poly.entity_id
_entity_poly.type
_entity_poly.pdbx_seq_one_letter_code
_entity_poly.pdbx_strand_id
1 'polypeptide(L)'
;MSADATTSTAPRPATPSIWRPPSLSARWWPVFMRNLLVWRKLAIPSLVGNIAEPLMWLVAFGYGMGALVGQVNVAVAGGGTVQVPYILFLASGSICMSAMNAASFEALYSAFSRMHVQKTWDGIMNAPVSLDNVVLAEMLWAAFKAAFTVTAILGVMLALGISHSPKLLLAWPVLLCAGVMFSSIA
;
A
#
# COMPACT_ATOMS: atom_id res chain seq x y z
N MET A 1 -53.04 -13.56 -46.01
CA MET A 1 -52.38 -12.39 -45.41
C MET A 1 -51.55 -12.88 -44.24
N SER A 2 -50.30 -13.28 -44.48
CA SER A 2 -49.35 -13.71 -43.45
C SER A 2 -48.53 -12.50 -43.02
N ALA A 3 -48.59 -12.13 -41.74
CA ALA A 3 -47.76 -11.10 -41.16
C ALA A 3 -46.42 -11.72 -40.72
N ASP A 4 -45.33 -11.37 -41.40
CA ASP A 4 -43.98 -11.70 -41.00
C ASP A 4 -43.61 -10.88 -39.75
N ALA A 5 -43.47 -11.56 -38.61
CA ALA A 5 -42.98 -10.99 -37.37
C ALA A 5 -41.45 -10.91 -37.42
N THR A 6 -40.90 -9.75 -37.78
CA THR A 6 -39.47 -9.48 -37.72
C THR A 6 -38.97 -9.52 -36.28
N THR A 7 -38.31 -10.62 -35.91
CA THR A 7 -37.69 -10.82 -34.60
C THR A 7 -36.40 -10.00 -34.53
N SER A 8 -36.48 -8.80 -33.94
CA SER A 8 -35.30 -7.96 -33.69
C SER A 8 -34.38 -8.64 -32.67
N THR A 9 -33.31 -9.27 -33.16
CA THR A 9 -32.32 -9.94 -32.31
C THR A 9 -31.44 -8.86 -31.68
N ALA A 10 -31.65 -8.55 -30.39
CA ALA A 10 -30.81 -7.60 -29.67
C ALA A 10 -29.34 -8.05 -29.71
N PRO A 11 -28.37 -7.15 -29.94
CA PRO A 11 -26.96 -7.52 -29.98
C PRO A 11 -26.53 -8.06 -28.62
N ARG A 12 -25.92 -9.26 -28.61
CA ARG A 12 -25.31 -9.83 -27.39
C ARG A 12 -24.19 -8.90 -26.92
N PRO A 13 -24.10 -8.58 -25.61
CA PRO A 13 -22.98 -7.82 -25.08
C PRO A 13 -21.68 -8.54 -25.44
N ALA A 14 -20.76 -7.84 -26.11
CA ALA A 14 -19.49 -8.40 -26.54
C ALA A 14 -18.71 -8.87 -25.31
N THR A 15 -18.29 -10.14 -25.30
CA THR A 15 -17.42 -10.68 -24.26
C THR A 15 -16.11 -9.91 -24.28
N PRO A 16 -15.70 -9.28 -23.17
CA PRO A 16 -14.48 -8.48 -23.19
C PRO A 16 -13.24 -9.33 -23.47
N SER A 17 -12.34 -8.81 -24.31
CA SER A 17 -11.05 -9.43 -24.60
C SER A 17 -10.18 -9.54 -23.35
N ILE A 18 -9.44 -10.63 -23.21
CA ILE A 18 -8.47 -10.87 -22.12
C ILE A 18 -7.34 -9.82 -22.14
N TRP A 19 -7.00 -9.31 -23.33
CA TRP A 19 -5.90 -8.36 -23.54
C TRP A 19 -6.35 -6.90 -23.54
N ARG A 20 -7.59 -6.61 -23.11
CA ARG A 20 -8.06 -5.21 -23.05
C ARG A 20 -7.34 -4.45 -21.94
N PRO A 21 -7.02 -3.16 -22.14
CA PRO A 21 -6.58 -2.31 -21.03
C PRO A 21 -7.70 -2.20 -19.98
N PRO A 22 -7.37 -2.04 -18.69
CA PRO A 22 -8.36 -1.91 -17.63
C PRO A 22 -9.23 -0.67 -17.86
N SER A 23 -10.56 -0.81 -17.71
CA SER A 23 -11.48 0.32 -17.88
C SER A 23 -11.55 1.12 -16.58
N LEU A 24 -10.66 2.10 -16.44
CA LEU A 24 -10.59 2.96 -15.26
C LEU A 24 -11.71 4.01 -15.32
N SER A 25 -12.58 4.03 -14.31
CA SER A 25 -13.65 5.02 -14.16
C SER A 25 -13.62 5.60 -12.76
N ALA A 26 -14.13 6.82 -12.54
CA ALA A 26 -14.22 7.43 -11.20
C ALA A 26 -15.03 6.60 -10.18
N ARG A 27 -15.67 5.51 -10.62
CA ARG A 27 -16.39 4.51 -9.82
C ARG A 27 -15.50 3.71 -8.85
N TRP A 28 -14.18 3.82 -8.93
CA TRP A 28 -13.28 3.30 -7.88
C TRP A 28 -13.37 4.11 -6.58
N TRP A 29 -13.71 5.40 -6.65
CA TRP A 29 -13.70 6.31 -5.50
C TRP A 29 -14.68 5.91 -4.38
N PRO A 30 -15.95 5.55 -4.65
CA PRO A 30 -16.86 5.11 -3.59
C PRO A 30 -16.40 3.83 -2.89
N VAL A 31 -15.74 2.91 -3.60
CA VAL A 31 -15.18 1.68 -3.03
C VAL A 31 -14.03 2.00 -2.09
N PHE A 32 -13.14 2.90 -2.52
CA PHE A 32 -12.05 3.40 -1.69
C PHE A 32 -12.57 4.12 -0.44
N MET A 33 -13.58 4.99 -0.58
CA MET A 33 -14.21 5.68 0.55
C MET A 33 -14.85 4.71 1.55
N ARG A 34 -15.47 3.61 1.08
CA ARG A 34 -15.98 2.55 1.96
C ARG A 34 -14.86 1.99 2.84
N ASN A 35 -13.73 1.62 2.24
CA ASN A 35 -12.57 1.10 2.97
C ASN A 35 -12.03 2.13 3.97
N LEU A 36 -11.93 3.40 3.56
CA LEU A 36 -11.48 4.50 4.43
C LEU A 36 -12.39 4.69 5.65
N LEU A 37 -13.71 4.66 5.46
CA LEU A 37 -14.67 4.86 6.55
C LEU A 37 -14.66 3.71 7.56
N VAL A 38 -14.50 2.47 7.08
CA VAL A 38 -14.36 1.29 7.95
C VAL A 38 -13.06 1.36 8.71
N TRP A 39 -11.95 1.62 8.01
CA TRP A 39 -10.63 1.70 8.64
C TRP A 39 -10.53 2.84 9.64
N ARG A 40 -11.19 3.98 9.42
CA ARG A 40 -11.18 5.10 10.37
C ARG A 40 -11.64 4.68 11.77
N LYS A 41 -12.53 3.68 11.89
CA LYS A 41 -12.96 3.13 13.19
C LYS A 41 -11.88 2.29 13.87
N LEU A 42 -10.98 1.71 13.07
CA LEU A 42 -9.90 0.82 13.49
C LEU A 42 -8.51 1.47 13.34
N ALA A 43 -8.47 2.77 13.04
CA ALA A 43 -7.25 3.45 12.64
C ALA A 43 -6.21 3.44 13.77
N ILE A 44 -6.64 3.71 15.00
CA ILE A 44 -5.77 3.71 16.18
C ILE A 44 -5.11 2.33 16.39
N PRO A 45 -5.85 1.22 16.58
CA PRO A 45 -5.23 -0.08 16.79
C PRO A 45 -4.43 -0.56 15.56
N SER A 46 -4.90 -0.29 14.35
CA SER A 46 -4.15 -0.58 13.12
C SER A 46 -2.82 0.16 13.09
N LEU A 47 -2.79 1.43 13.47
CA LEU A 47 -1.60 2.27 13.46
C LEU A 47 -0.58 1.81 14.49
N VAL A 48 -1.04 1.56 15.72
CA VAL A 48 -0.19 1.06 16.80
C VAL A 48 0.45 -0.26 16.38
N GLY A 49 -0.32 -1.19 15.81
CA GLY A 49 0.21 -2.47 15.34
C GLY A 49 1.29 -2.33 14.26
N ASN A 50 1.09 -1.46 13.27
CA ASN A 50 2.04 -1.29 12.16
C ASN A 50 3.32 -0.52 12.53
N ILE A 51 3.28 0.33 13.56
CA ILE A 51 4.44 1.12 14.00
C ILE A 51 5.18 0.44 15.16
N ALA A 52 4.47 -0.28 16.04
CA ALA A 52 5.05 -0.87 17.22
C ALA A 52 6.21 -1.80 16.86
N GLU A 53 6.05 -2.63 15.85
CA GLU A 53 7.09 -3.55 15.42
C GLU A 53 8.38 -2.82 14.98
N PRO A 54 8.36 -1.89 14.00
CA PRO A 54 9.54 -1.10 13.63
C PRO A 54 10.21 -0.37 14.80
N LEU A 55 9.42 0.17 15.73
CA LEU A 55 9.96 0.83 16.91
C LEU A 55 10.60 -0.15 17.89
N MET A 56 10.01 -1.34 18.07
CA MET A 56 10.63 -2.40 18.87
C MET A 56 11.98 -2.80 18.28
N TRP A 57 12.10 -2.93 16.95
CA TRP A 57 13.38 -3.20 16.29
C TRP A 57 14.39 -2.08 16.51
N LEU A 58 13.98 -0.82 16.38
CA LEU A 58 14.83 0.36 16.63
C LEU A 58 15.30 0.45 18.08
N VAL A 59 14.45 0.16 19.05
CA VAL A 59 14.82 0.18 20.47
C VAL A 59 15.74 -1.00 20.80
N ALA A 60 15.34 -2.21 20.45
CA ALA A 60 16.09 -3.43 20.79
C ALA A 60 17.48 -3.45 20.14
N PHE A 61 17.54 -3.18 18.83
CA PHE A 61 18.78 -3.31 18.07
C PHE A 61 19.46 -1.97 17.84
N GLY A 62 18.70 -0.90 17.60
CA GLY A 62 19.27 0.43 17.36
C GLY A 62 19.93 1.02 18.60
N TYR A 63 19.29 0.97 19.77
CA TYR A 63 19.91 1.44 21.01
C TYR A 63 20.91 0.43 21.59
N GLY A 64 20.52 -0.85 21.65
CA GLY A 64 21.37 -1.91 22.20
C GLY A 64 22.66 -2.13 21.41
N MET A 65 22.54 -2.49 20.13
CA MET A 65 23.71 -2.78 19.28
C MET A 65 24.33 -1.50 18.69
N GLY A 66 23.61 -0.39 18.60
CA GLY A 66 24.16 0.87 18.13
C GLY A 66 25.32 1.38 18.98
N ALA A 67 25.30 1.14 20.30
CA ALA A 67 26.41 1.47 21.19
C ALA A 67 27.67 0.62 20.94
N LEU A 68 27.50 -0.61 20.42
CA LEU A 68 28.58 -1.55 20.14
C LEU A 68 29.18 -1.35 18.73
N VAL A 69 28.33 -1.06 17.74
CA VAL A 69 28.74 -0.90 16.34
C VAL A 69 29.16 0.54 16.03
N GLY A 70 28.41 1.54 16.54
CA GLY A 70 28.65 2.96 16.30
C GLY A 70 28.35 3.41 14.87
N GLN A 71 29.26 3.13 13.93
CA GLN A 71 29.24 3.60 12.55
C GLN A 71 29.32 2.42 11.57
N VAL A 72 28.59 2.52 10.46
CA VAL A 72 28.58 1.56 9.36
C VAL A 72 29.11 2.25 8.11
N ASN A 73 30.08 1.62 7.44
CA ASN A 73 30.57 2.07 6.14
C ASN A 73 29.61 1.61 5.04
N VAL A 74 28.95 2.53 4.36
CA VAL A 74 28.03 2.25 3.24
C VAL A 74 28.67 2.71 1.93
N ALA A 75 28.72 1.82 0.94
CA ALA A 75 29.19 2.16 -0.39
C ALA A 75 28.17 3.08 -1.11
N VAL A 76 28.66 4.14 -1.73
CA VAL A 76 27.84 5.11 -2.47
C VAL A 76 28.03 4.91 -3.97
N ALA A 77 26.96 5.13 -4.74
CA ALA A 77 27.03 5.18 -6.20
C ALA A 77 28.10 6.19 -6.63
N GLY A 78 29.20 5.70 -7.21
CA GLY A 78 30.40 6.49 -7.53
C GLY A 78 31.71 5.97 -6.92
N GLY A 79 31.69 4.88 -6.13
CA GLY A 79 32.89 4.19 -5.66
C GLY A 79 33.48 4.69 -4.33
N GLY A 80 32.83 5.65 -3.67
CA GLY A 80 33.20 6.10 -2.32
C GLY A 80 32.45 5.37 -1.21
N THR A 81 32.94 5.47 0.02
CA THR A 81 32.28 5.00 1.24
C THR A 81 31.87 6.17 2.13
N VAL A 82 30.65 6.12 2.66
CA VAL A 82 30.15 7.09 3.64
C VAL A 82 29.88 6.36 4.95
N GLN A 83 30.36 6.94 6.05
CA GLN A 83 30.04 6.46 7.39
C GLN A 83 28.66 6.96 7.81
N VAL A 84 27.81 6.02 8.21
CA VAL A 84 26.44 6.25 8.61
C VAL A 84 26.23 5.66 10.01
N PRO A 85 25.58 6.38 10.94
CA PRO A 85 25.24 5.82 12.24
C PRO A 85 24.44 4.53 12.10
N TYR A 86 24.78 3.49 12.86
CA TYR A 86 24.11 2.18 12.77
C TYR A 86 22.58 2.29 12.91
N ILE A 87 22.11 3.14 13.83
CA ILE A 87 20.68 3.37 14.04
C ILE A 87 19.99 3.98 12.81
N LEU A 88 20.66 4.87 12.06
CA LEU A 88 20.13 5.45 10.84
C LEU A 88 20.05 4.38 9.73
N PHE A 89 21.09 3.56 9.61
CA PHE A 89 21.12 2.43 8.68
C PHE A 89 19.97 1.45 8.96
N LEU A 90 19.82 1.04 10.22
CA LEU A 90 18.74 0.16 10.66
C LEU A 90 17.36 0.78 10.37
N ALA A 91 17.14 2.03 10.77
CA ALA A 91 15.87 2.74 10.57
C ALA A 91 15.47 2.78 9.10
N SER A 92 16.43 3.05 8.19
CA SER A 92 16.17 3.14 6.75
C SER A 92 15.67 1.82 6.15
N GLY A 93 16.27 0.69 6.56
CA GLY A 93 15.82 -0.63 6.15
C GLY A 93 14.46 -0.99 6.76
N SER A 94 14.26 -0.69 8.04
CA SER A 94 13.01 -0.96 8.75
C SER A 94 11.81 -0.26 8.10
N ILE A 95 11.92 1.05 7.77
CA ILE A 95 10.81 1.76 7.10
C ILE A 95 10.47 1.11 5.76
N CYS A 96 11.48 0.77 4.97
CA CYS A 96 11.29 0.16 3.66
C CYS A 96 10.54 -1.17 3.78
N MET A 97 10.97 -2.03 4.71
CA MET A 97 10.32 -3.30 5.00
C MET A 97 8.88 -3.10 5.48
N SER A 98 8.62 -2.13 6.36
CA SER A 98 7.26 -1.82 6.83
C SER A 98 6.34 -1.35 5.71
N ALA A 99 6.84 -0.54 4.77
CA ALA A 99 6.08 -0.09 3.61
C ALA A 99 5.64 -1.28 2.73
N MET A 100 6.60 -2.16 2.41
CA MET A 100 6.39 -3.36 1.60
C MET A 100 5.39 -4.31 2.26
N ASN A 101 5.57 -4.57 3.55
CA ASN A 101 4.72 -5.47 4.32
C ASN A 101 3.31 -4.89 4.47
N ALA A 102 3.16 -3.61 4.84
CA ALA A 102 1.84 -2.98 4.99
C ALA A 102 1.00 -3.02 3.70
N ALA A 103 1.64 -2.80 2.54
CA ALA A 103 0.99 -2.91 1.23
C ALA A 103 0.61 -4.36 0.92
N SER A 104 1.57 -5.28 1.02
CA SER A 104 1.38 -6.70 0.70
C SER A 104 0.34 -7.35 1.60
N PHE A 105 0.39 -7.11 2.91
CA PHE A 105 -0.56 -7.69 3.85
C PHE A 105 -1.99 -7.20 3.61
N GLU A 106 -2.17 -5.93 3.25
CA GLU A 106 -3.50 -5.43 2.90
C GLU A 106 -4.01 -6.04 1.59
N ALA A 107 -3.18 -6.07 0.55
CA ALA A 107 -3.57 -6.61 -0.75
C ALA A 107 -3.85 -8.12 -0.69
N LEU A 108 -3.01 -8.89 0.00
CA LEU A 108 -3.15 -10.35 0.05
C LEU A 108 -4.18 -10.84 1.06
N TYR A 109 -4.21 -10.31 2.28
CA TYR A 109 -5.05 -10.89 3.34
C TYR A 109 -6.36 -10.14 3.51
N SER A 110 -6.29 -8.82 3.58
CA SER A 110 -7.45 -7.97 3.85
C SER A 110 -8.37 -7.91 2.63
N ALA A 111 -7.83 -7.69 1.43
CA ALA A 111 -8.62 -7.68 0.20
C ALA A 111 -9.10 -9.09 -0.19
N PHE A 112 -8.29 -10.14 -0.02
CA PHE A 112 -8.76 -11.52 -0.21
C PHE A 112 -9.90 -11.89 0.75
N SER A 113 -9.81 -11.50 2.03
CA SER A 113 -10.90 -11.71 2.98
C SER A 113 -12.20 -11.03 2.51
N ARG A 114 -12.10 -9.79 1.98
CA ARG A 114 -13.24 -9.09 1.38
C ARG A 114 -13.79 -9.77 0.12
N MET A 115 -12.92 -10.38 -0.69
CA MET A 115 -13.29 -11.08 -1.91
C MET A 115 -13.92 -12.44 -1.63
N HIS A 116 -13.25 -13.29 -0.86
CA HIS A 116 -13.57 -14.70 -0.74
C HIS A 116 -14.46 -15.01 0.46
N VAL A 117 -14.14 -14.48 1.65
CA VAL A 117 -14.84 -14.80 2.89
C VAL A 117 -16.08 -13.93 3.06
N GLN A 118 -15.90 -12.60 2.99
CA GLN A 118 -16.98 -11.64 3.22
C GLN A 118 -17.84 -11.42 1.98
N LYS A 119 -17.41 -11.90 0.80
CA LYS A 119 -18.13 -11.76 -0.47
C LYS A 119 -18.55 -10.30 -0.76
N THR A 120 -17.78 -9.35 -0.25
CA THR A 120 -18.11 -7.92 -0.36
C THR A 120 -17.96 -7.43 -1.79
N TRP A 121 -17.03 -8.02 -2.55
CA TRP A 121 -16.84 -7.71 -3.96
C TRP A 121 -18.10 -8.08 -4.77
N ASP A 122 -18.68 -9.25 -4.50
CA ASP A 122 -19.94 -9.68 -5.13
C ASP A 122 -21.09 -8.73 -4.79
N GLY A 123 -21.15 -8.26 -3.53
CA GLY A 123 -22.11 -7.24 -3.10
C GLY A 123 -21.97 -5.91 -3.86
N ILE A 124 -20.74 -5.44 -4.07
CA ILE A 124 -20.44 -4.18 -4.78
C ILE A 124 -20.76 -4.29 -6.27
N MET A 125 -20.51 -5.45 -6.89
CA MET A 125 -20.77 -5.68 -8.31
C MET A 125 -22.27 -5.72 -8.67
N ASN A 126 -23.18 -5.75 -7.68
CA ASN A 126 -24.61 -5.53 -7.92
C ASN A 126 -24.95 -4.06 -8.23
N ALA A 127 -24.09 -3.12 -7.83
CA ALA A 127 -24.14 -1.74 -8.28
C ALA A 127 -23.46 -1.63 -9.66
N PRO A 128 -23.63 -0.54 -10.42
CA PRO A 128 -22.97 -0.36 -11.71
C PRO A 128 -21.46 -0.09 -11.56
N VAL A 129 -20.71 -0.94 -10.87
CA VAL A 129 -19.27 -0.86 -10.64
C VAL A 129 -18.62 -2.11 -11.21
N SER A 130 -17.64 -1.95 -12.10
CA SER A 130 -16.90 -3.08 -12.68
C SER A 130 -15.80 -3.58 -11.75
N LEU A 131 -15.37 -4.83 -11.95
CA LEU A 131 -14.28 -5.46 -11.21
C LEU A 131 -12.97 -4.64 -11.30
N ASP A 132 -12.63 -4.11 -12.47
CA ASP A 132 -11.44 -3.25 -12.68
C ASP A 132 -11.41 -2.07 -11.70
N ASN A 133 -12.58 -1.47 -11.40
CA ASN A 133 -12.69 -0.36 -10.46
C ASN A 133 -12.55 -0.81 -9.00
N VAL A 134 -12.99 -2.02 -8.66
CA VAL A 134 -12.82 -2.61 -7.32
C VAL A 134 -11.35 -2.93 -7.07
N VAL A 135 -10.69 -3.58 -8.04
CA VAL A 135 -9.26 -3.92 -7.96
C VAL A 135 -8.41 -2.65 -7.84
N LEU A 136 -8.67 -1.63 -8.68
CA LEU A 136 -7.99 -0.35 -8.57
C LEU A 136 -8.19 0.28 -7.18
N ALA A 137 -9.42 0.26 -6.65
CA ALA A 137 -9.70 0.82 -5.34
C ALA A 137 -8.96 0.09 -4.20
N GLU A 138 -8.89 -1.24 -4.25
CA GLU A 138 -8.17 -2.05 -3.27
C GLU A 138 -6.64 -1.85 -3.37
N MET A 139 -6.10 -1.75 -4.59
CA MET A 139 -4.69 -1.45 -4.85
C MET A 139 -4.29 -0.07 -4.29
N LEU A 140 -5.10 0.96 -4.58
CA LEU A 140 -4.91 2.32 -4.04
C LEU A 140 -5.10 2.37 -2.53
N TRP A 141 -6.02 1.56 -1.99
CA TRP A 141 -6.26 1.45 -0.56
C TRP A 141 -5.05 0.83 0.18
N ALA A 142 -4.49 -0.26 -0.35
CA ALA A 142 -3.26 -0.86 0.17
C ALA A 142 -2.08 0.11 0.12
N ALA A 143 -1.89 0.80 -1.02
CA ALA A 143 -0.86 1.83 -1.17
C ALA A 143 -1.06 3.00 -0.17
N PHE A 144 -2.29 3.45 0.03
CA PHE A 144 -2.63 4.50 1.00
C PHE A 144 -2.28 4.10 2.43
N LYS A 145 -2.55 2.86 2.84
CA LYS A 145 -2.15 2.41 4.18
C LYS A 145 -0.63 2.29 4.33
N ALA A 146 0.08 1.81 3.31
CA ALA A 146 1.54 1.79 3.33
C ALA A 146 2.12 3.21 3.45
N ALA A 147 1.55 4.16 2.70
CA ALA A 147 1.88 5.59 2.78
C ALA A 147 1.70 6.14 4.20
N PHE A 148 0.58 5.80 4.84
CA PHE A 148 0.29 6.22 6.20
C PHE A 148 1.30 5.65 7.20
N THR A 149 1.62 4.35 7.10
CA THR A 149 2.63 3.69 7.94
C THR A 149 4.00 4.34 7.78
N VAL A 150 4.45 4.58 6.54
CA VAL A 150 5.72 5.26 6.25
C VAL A 150 5.76 6.66 6.86
N THR A 151 4.70 7.43 6.67
CA THR A 151 4.61 8.80 7.19
C THR A 151 4.71 8.81 8.71
N ALA A 152 4.07 7.84 9.37
CA ALA A 152 4.12 7.74 10.82
C ALA A 152 5.51 7.33 11.33
N ILE A 153 6.18 6.35 10.70
CA ILE A 153 7.54 5.96 11.11
C ILE A 153 8.54 7.11 10.85
N LEU A 154 8.43 7.81 9.73
CA LEU A 154 9.23 9.02 9.45
C LEU A 154 8.98 10.10 10.51
N GLY A 155 7.73 10.30 10.92
CA GLY A 155 7.37 11.20 12.02
C GLY A 155 8.05 10.82 13.33
N VAL A 156 8.10 9.54 13.67
CA VAL A 156 8.80 9.08 14.89
C VAL A 156 10.31 9.25 14.77
N MET A 157 10.91 9.00 13.60
CA MET A 157 12.34 9.24 13.38
C MET A 157 12.72 10.71 13.54
N LEU A 158 11.87 11.62 13.07
CA LEU A 158 12.02 13.05 13.28
C LEU A 158 11.90 13.39 14.77
N ALA A 159 10.90 12.85 15.46
CA ALA A 159 10.68 13.09 16.89
C ALA A 159 11.83 12.57 17.78
N LEU A 160 12.43 11.42 17.43
CA LEU A 160 13.59 10.85 18.13
C LEU A 160 14.92 11.50 17.72
N GLY A 161 14.90 12.45 16.77
CA GLY A 161 16.10 13.15 16.31
C GLY A 161 17.08 12.30 15.52
N ILE A 162 16.64 11.16 14.98
CA ILE A 162 17.51 10.20 14.26
C ILE A 162 17.98 10.79 12.92
N SER A 163 17.15 11.60 12.26
CA SER A 163 17.52 12.27 11.00
C SER A 163 16.75 13.57 10.81
N HIS A 164 17.43 14.67 10.47
CA HIS A 164 16.84 15.96 10.12
C HIS A 164 17.17 16.37 8.66
N SER A 165 17.54 15.41 7.82
CA SER A 165 17.98 15.74 6.45
C SER A 165 16.79 16.13 5.55
N PRO A 166 16.92 17.18 4.72
CA PRO A 166 15.92 17.52 3.70
C PRO A 166 15.62 16.36 2.74
N LYS A 167 16.54 15.40 2.62
CA LYS A 167 16.37 14.17 1.82
C LYS A 167 15.18 13.32 2.28
N LEU A 168 14.70 13.48 3.51
CA LEU A 168 13.48 12.81 4.00
C LEU A 168 12.24 13.19 3.17
N LEU A 169 12.17 14.43 2.67
CA LEU A 169 11.09 14.86 1.78
C LEU A 169 11.10 14.12 0.45
N LEU A 170 12.29 13.74 -0.05
CA LEU A 170 12.42 12.94 -1.27
C LEU A 170 12.25 11.44 -0.98
N ALA A 171 12.63 10.98 0.21
CA ALA A 171 12.40 9.59 0.63
C ALA A 171 10.89 9.26 0.70
N TRP A 172 10.07 10.23 1.10
CA TRP A 172 8.62 10.06 1.19
C TRP A 172 7.98 9.59 -0.13
N PRO A 173 8.06 10.31 -1.27
CA PRO A 173 7.48 9.87 -2.53
C PRO A 173 8.09 8.56 -3.06
N VAL A 174 9.39 8.30 -2.81
CA VAL A 174 10.01 7.02 -3.19
C VAL A 174 9.37 5.85 -2.45
N LEU A 175 9.12 6.00 -1.15
CA LEU A 175 8.45 5.00 -0.33
C LEU A 175 6.96 4.86 -0.67
N LEU A 176 6.30 5.94 -1.12
CA LEU A 176 4.95 5.85 -1.70
C LEU A 176 4.94 4.98 -2.96
N CYS A 177 5.90 5.17 -3.86
CA CYS A 177 6.03 4.34 -5.05
C CYS A 177 6.28 2.87 -4.68
N ALA A 178 7.10 2.60 -3.65
CA ALA A 178 7.29 1.24 -3.15
C ALA A 178 5.97 0.63 -2.67
N GLY A 179 5.14 1.38 -1.94
CA GLY A 179 3.82 0.93 -1.50
C GLY A 179 2.89 0.58 -2.68
N VAL A 180 2.87 1.41 -3.73
CA VAL A 180 2.10 1.15 -4.95
C VAL A 180 2.62 -0.09 -5.70
N MET A 181 3.94 -0.24 -5.81
CA MET A 181 4.55 -1.39 -6.48
C MET A 181 4.16 -2.70 -5.79
N PHE A 182 4.29 -2.76 -4.47
CA PHE A 182 3.95 -3.96 -3.71
C PHE A 182 2.44 -4.22 -3.67
N SER A 183 1.60 -3.18 -3.63
CA SER A 183 0.15 -3.38 -3.72
C SER A 183 -0.33 -3.84 -5.09
N SER A 184 0.46 -3.61 -6.15
CA SER A 184 0.13 -4.04 -7.51
C SER A 184 0.57 -5.49 -7.79
N ILE A 185 1.61 -5.97 -7.11
CA ILE A 185 2.16 -7.32 -7.28
C ILE A 185 1.41 -8.37 -6.44
N ALA A 186 0.92 -7.94 -5.29
CA ALA A 186 0.31 -8.76 -4.25
C ALA A 186 -1.15 -9.11 -4.60
#